data_AF-A0A2W4REY9-F1
#
_entry.id   AF-A0A2W4REY9-F1
#
_cell.length_a   1.000
_cell.length_b   1.000
_cell.length_c   1.000
_cell.angle_alpha   90.00
_cell.angle_beta   90.00
_cell.angle_gamma   90.00
#
_symmetry.space_group_name_H-M   'P 1'
#
loop_
_entity.id
_entity.type
_entity.pdbx_description
1 polymer ?
#
loop_
_entity_poly.entity_id
_entity_poly.type
_entity_poly.pdbx_seq_one_letter_code
_entity_poly.pdbx_strand_id
1 'polypeptide(L)'
;FGAAIHLVYFGNYGYRLPSSADVWLLLLAGGVSASVAQLYMTIAYQSAPAALVSAASYLSPVLSLAWGVVLFSRTPDAKALTGCALVLIFGVMLPFLNAAGKKY
;
A
#
# COMPACT_ATOMS: atom_id res chain seq x y z
N PHE A 1 -25.78 2.06 -3.42
CA PHE A 1 -25.65 0.60 -3.64
C PHE A 1 -24.83 -0.09 -2.54
N GLY A 2 -23.63 0.40 -2.17
CA GLY A 2 -22.80 -0.22 -1.11
C GLY A 2 -23.45 -0.28 0.29
N ALA A 3 -24.19 0.75 0.71
CA ALA A 3 -24.85 0.76 2.02
C ALA A 3 -25.86 -0.40 2.20
N ALA A 4 -26.58 -0.77 1.14
CA ALA A 4 -27.52 -1.89 1.18
C ALA A 4 -26.81 -3.24 1.38
N ILE A 5 -25.64 -3.42 0.75
CA ILE A 5 -24.83 -4.64 0.90
C ILE A 5 -24.30 -4.77 2.34
N HIS A 6 -23.83 -3.66 2.92
CA HIS A 6 -23.36 -3.65 4.30
C HIS A 6 -24.49 -3.94 5.30
N LEU A 7 -25.68 -3.36 5.10
CA LEU A 7 -26.84 -3.62 5.97
C LEU A 7 -27.28 -5.09 5.91
N VAL A 8 -27.32 -5.70 4.72
CA VAL A 8 -27.64 -7.13 4.55
C VAL A 8 -26.56 -8.02 5.17
N TYR A 9 -25.28 -7.66 5.04
CA TYR A 9 -24.18 -8.40 5.63
C TYR A 9 -24.18 -8.33 7.16
N PHE A 10 -24.28 -7.14 7.75
CA PHE A 10 -24.34 -6.96 9.20
C PHE A 10 -25.63 -7.53 9.81
N GLY A 11 -26.74 -7.47 9.08
CA GLY A 11 -27.99 -8.10 9.51
C GLY A 11 -27.92 -9.62 9.58
N ASN A 12 -27.18 -10.28 8.68
CA ASN A 12 -27.04 -11.74 8.64
C ASN A 12 -25.91 -12.27 9.54
N TYR A 13 -24.74 -11.62 9.58
CA TYR A 13 -23.55 -12.13 10.27
C TYR A 13 -23.33 -11.54 11.67
N GLY A 14 -24.09 -10.50 12.03
CA GLY A 14 -23.92 -9.77 13.29
C GLY A 14 -22.63 -8.93 13.32
N TYR A 15 -22.53 -8.00 14.29
CA TYR A 15 -21.29 -7.28 14.55
C TYR A 15 -20.49 -8.02 15.63
N ARG A 16 -19.17 -8.16 15.44
CA ARG A 16 -18.26 -8.66 16.47
C ARG A 16 -17.22 -7.60 16.75
N LEU A 17 -17.24 -7.07 17.97
CA LEU A 17 -16.18 -6.19 18.43
C LEU A 17 -14.94 -7.05 18.75
N PRO A 18 -13.73 -6.50 18.57
CA PRO A 18 -12.52 -7.18 19.03
C PRO A 18 -12.63 -7.43 20.53
N SER A 19 -12.56 -8.69 20.94
CA SER A 19 -12.76 -9.11 22.33
C SER A 19 -11.51 -8.97 23.20
N SER A 20 -10.33 -8.83 22.59
CA SER A 20 -9.04 -8.85 23.27
C SER A 20 -8.32 -7.51 23.12
N ALA A 21 -7.68 -7.04 24.20
CA ALA A 21 -6.94 -5.78 24.22
C ALA A 21 -5.78 -5.77 23.21
N ASP A 22 -5.16 -6.91 22.95
CA ASP A 22 -4.07 -7.05 21.98
C ASP A 22 -4.51 -6.70 20.56
N VAL A 23 -5.72 -7.10 20.17
CA VAL A 23 -6.28 -6.79 18.85
C VAL A 23 -6.54 -5.30 18.73
N TRP A 24 -7.06 -4.67 19.79
CA TRP A 24 -7.22 -3.22 19.82
C TRP A 24 -5.90 -2.47 19.69
N LEU A 25 -4.85 -2.94 20.36
CA LEU A 25 -3.53 -2.35 20.27
C LEU A 25 -2.96 -2.46 18.85
N LEU A 26 -3.10 -3.62 18.20
CA LEU A 26 -2.69 -3.81 16.81
C LEU A 26 -3.48 -2.91 15.84
N LEU A 27 -4.78 -2.75 16.06
CA LEU A 27 -5.62 -1.86 15.26
C LEU A 27 -5.21 -0.39 15.42
N LEU A 28 -4.94 0.05 16.65
CA LEU A 28 -4.44 1.41 16.90
C LEU A 28 -3.07 1.62 16.28
N ALA A 29 -2.15 0.67 16.45
CA ALA A 29 -0.81 0.76 15.86
C ALA A 29 -0.87 0.83 14.33
N GLY A 30 -1.68 -0.03 13.71
CA GLY A 30 -1.92 0.01 12.26
C GLY A 30 -2.58 1.30 11.80
N GLY A 31 -3.57 1.79 12.55
CA GLY A 31 -4.27 3.05 12.28
C GLY A 31 -3.34 4.27 12.33
N VAL A 32 -2.55 4.41 13.40
CA VAL A 32 -1.57 5.50 13.53
C VAL A 32 -0.54 5.43 12.41
N SER A 33 0.00 4.24 12.12
CA SER A 33 0.96 4.05 11.04
C SER A 33 0.38 4.45 9.67
N ALA A 34 -0.86 4.06 9.39
CA ALA A 34 -1.56 4.42 8.16
C ALA A 34 -1.83 5.93 8.08
N SER A 35 -2.23 6.57 9.18
CA SER A 35 -2.41 8.02 9.23
C SER A 35 -1.11 8.77 8.98
N VAL A 36 0.00 8.34 9.60
CA VAL A 36 1.32 8.92 9.37
C VAL A 36 1.75 8.74 7.91
N ALA A 37 1.56 7.54 7.34
CA ALA A 37 1.84 7.29 5.92
C ALA A 37 1.02 8.22 5.01
N GLN A 38 -0.25 8.43 5.32
CA GLN A 38 -1.12 9.33 4.57
C GLN A 38 -0.63 10.79 4.65
N LEU A 39 -0.18 11.26 5.81
CA LEU A 39 0.39 12.60 5.96
C LEU A 39 1.65 12.78 5.10
N TYR A 40 2.56 11.80 5.11
CA TYR A 40 3.75 11.84 4.25
C TYR A 40 3.40 11.83 2.77
N MET A 41 2.40 11.05 2.36
CA MET A 41 1.88 11.07 0.98
C MET A 41 1.44 12.50 0.60
N THR A 42 0.66 13.16 1.44
CA THR A 42 0.22 14.55 1.20
C THR A 42 1.39 15.51 1.09
N ILE A 43 2.38 15.43 1.98
CA ILE A 43 3.57 16.30 1.95
C ILE A 43 4.41 16.04 0.69
N ALA A 44 4.55 14.78 0.26
CA ALA A 44 5.30 14.41 -0.93
C ALA A 44 4.66 15.01 -2.20
N TYR A 45 3.34 14.96 -2.33
CA TYR A 45 2.62 15.58 -3.44
C TYR A 45 2.67 17.12 -3.44
N GLN A 46 2.85 17.75 -2.29
CA GLN A 46 3.04 19.20 -2.21
C GLN A 46 4.46 19.63 -2.60
N SER A 47 5.45 18.78 -2.33
CA SER A 47 6.87 19.14 -2.44
C SER A 47 7.52 18.71 -3.76
N ALA A 48 6.92 17.78 -4.50
CA ALA A 48 7.48 17.22 -5.73
C ALA A 48 6.43 17.08 -6.84
N PRO A 49 6.85 17.04 -8.12
CA PRO A 49 5.93 16.82 -9.23
C PRO A 49 5.15 15.51 -9.05
N ALA A 50 3.84 15.56 -9.30
CA ALA A 50 2.95 14.40 -9.13
C ALA A 50 3.43 13.15 -9.91
N ALA A 51 4.08 13.35 -11.06
CA ALA A 51 4.67 12.27 -11.84
C ALA A 51 5.79 11.52 -11.09
N LEU A 52 6.65 12.24 -10.34
CA LEU A 52 7.74 11.63 -9.57
C LEU A 52 7.21 10.91 -8.34
N VAL A 53 6.23 11.49 -7.64
CA VAL A 53 5.59 10.87 -6.46
C VAL A 53 4.80 9.61 -6.86
N SER A 54 4.12 9.66 -8.01
CA SER A 54 3.45 8.49 -8.59
C SER A 54 4.46 7.41 -8.97
N ALA A 55 5.58 7.77 -9.59
CA ALA A 55 6.67 6.83 -9.91
C ALA A 55 7.21 6.14 -8.65
N ALA A 56 7.43 6.89 -7.56
CA ALA A 56 7.88 6.35 -6.29
C ALA A 56 6.84 5.41 -5.64
N SER A 57 5.55 5.66 -5.84
CA SER A 57 4.47 4.80 -5.29
C SER A 57 4.48 3.38 -5.86
N TYR A 58 5.04 3.16 -7.06
CA TYR A 58 5.24 1.82 -7.60
C TYR A 58 6.28 1.01 -6.82
N LEU A 59 7.05 1.60 -5.92
CA LEU A 59 7.93 0.84 -5.04
C LEU A 59 7.18 0.15 -3.89
N SER A 60 5.93 0.56 -3.62
CA SER A 60 5.12 0.04 -2.51
C SER A 60 4.91 -1.49 -2.55
N PRO A 61 4.55 -2.13 -3.68
CA PRO A 61 4.45 -3.59 -3.77
C PRO A 61 5.76 -4.32 -3.46
N VAL A 62 6.90 -3.74 -3.86
CA VAL A 62 8.23 -4.32 -3.64
C VAL A 62 8.59 -4.26 -2.15
N LEU A 63 8.38 -3.11 -1.53
CA LEU A 63 8.57 -2.92 -0.09
C LEU A 63 7.61 -3.80 0.72
N SER A 64 6.36 -3.94 0.28
CA SER A 64 5.37 -4.81 0.92
C SER A 64 5.81 -6.28 0.88
N LEU A 65 6.35 -6.75 -0.24
CA LEU A 65 6.90 -8.10 -0.35
C LEU A 65 8.10 -8.27 0.59
N ALA A 66 9.02 -7.31 0.64
CA ALA A 66 10.16 -7.34 1.56
C ALA A 66 9.72 -7.39 3.03
N TRP A 67 8.78 -6.54 3.44
CA TRP A 67 8.20 -6.56 4.79
C TRP A 67 7.45 -7.87 5.08
N GLY A 68 6.81 -8.43 4.06
CA GLY A 68 6.16 -9.74 4.12
C GLY A 68 7.12 -10.87 4.48
N VAL A 69 8.32 -10.86 3.88
CA VAL A 69 9.39 -11.82 4.20
C VAL A 69 9.94 -11.59 5.60
N VAL A 70 10.22 -10.33 5.98
CA VAL A 70 10.83 -10.00 7.27
C VAL A 70 9.88 -10.29 8.45
N LEU A 71 8.62 -9.87 8.37
CA LEU A 71 7.67 -9.99 9.48
C LEU A 71 7.04 -11.38 9.59
N PHE A 72 6.73 -12.01 8.45
CA PHE A 72 5.98 -13.26 8.44
C PHE A 72 6.84 -14.48 8.07
N SER A 73 8.14 -14.29 7.81
CA SER A 73 9.09 -15.34 7.36
C SER A 73 8.55 -16.16 6.19
N ARG A 74 7.66 -15.56 5.38
CA ARG A 74 6.98 -16.24 4.28
C ARG A 74 7.87 -16.15 3.06
N THR A 75 8.34 -17.29 2.55
CA THR A 75 9.12 -17.33 1.32
C THR A 75 8.28 -16.84 0.15
N PRO A 76 8.73 -15.83 -0.62
CA PRO A 76 7.99 -15.33 -1.76
C PRO A 76 7.82 -16.43 -2.81
N ASP A 77 6.60 -16.60 -3.30
CA ASP A 77 6.35 -17.48 -4.44
C ASP A 77 6.93 -16.87 -5.73
N ALA A 78 7.27 -17.71 -6.71
CA ALA A 78 7.81 -17.29 -8.01
C ALA A 78 6.90 -16.26 -8.70
N LYS A 79 5.58 -16.39 -8.54
CA LYS A 79 4.61 -15.42 -9.07
C LYS A 79 4.75 -14.03 -8.42
N ALA A 80 5.02 -13.97 -7.12
CA ALA A 80 5.17 -12.72 -6.38
C ALA A 80 6.46 -11.99 -6.78
N LEU A 81 7.55 -12.73 -7.00
CA LEU A 81 8.81 -12.24 -7.53
C LEU A 81 8.65 -11.67 -8.94
N THR A 82 8.00 -12.39 -9.85
CA THR A 82 7.75 -11.92 -11.22
C THR A 82 6.89 -10.66 -11.24
N GLY A 83 5.87 -10.58 -10.38
CA GLY A 83 5.06 -9.36 -10.22
C GLY A 83 5.89 -8.16 -9.74
N CYS A 84 6.76 -8.34 -8.75
CA CYS A 84 7.64 -7.26 -8.29
C CYS A 84 8.64 -6.82 -9.36
N ALA A 85 9.22 -7.75 -10.12
CA ALA A 85 10.10 -7.43 -11.25
C ALA A 85 9.35 -6.59 -12.31
N LEU A 86 8.11 -6.95 -12.63
CA LEU A 86 7.28 -6.20 -13.57
C LEU A 86 7.00 -4.78 -13.07
N VAL A 87 6.66 -4.62 -11.79
CA VAL A 87 6.39 -3.31 -11.19
C VAL A 87 7.65 -2.43 -11.20
N LEU A 88 8.83 -2.99 -10.94
CA LEU A 88 10.10 -2.24 -11.02
C LEU A 88 10.39 -1.77 -12.45
N ILE A 89 10.22 -2.64 -13.44
CA ILE A 89 10.51 -2.32 -14.84
C ILE A 89 9.50 -1.29 -15.38
N PHE A 90 8.20 -1.52 -15.19
CA PHE A 90 7.17 -0.70 -15.84
C PHE A 90 6.73 0.50 -14.98
N GLY A 91 6.71 0.35 -13.65
CA GLY A 91 6.26 1.40 -12.74
C GLY A 91 7.35 2.42 -12.41
N VAL A 92 8.59 1.97 -12.20
CA VAL A 92 9.68 2.87 -11.81
C VAL A 92 10.52 3.30 -13.02
N MET A 93 10.93 2.36 -13.88
CA MET A 93 11.90 2.68 -14.93
C MET A 93 11.31 3.58 -16.04
N LEU A 94 10.07 3.34 -16.48
CA LEU A 94 9.44 4.10 -17.58
C LEU A 94 9.23 5.60 -17.27
N PRO A 95 8.67 6.00 -16.11
CA PRO A 95 8.52 7.42 -15.78
C PRO A 95 9.86 8.14 -15.62
N PHE A 96 10.88 7.48 -15.04
CA PHE A 96 12.23 8.04 -14.91
C PHE A 96 12.93 8.21 -16.27
N LEU A 97 12.76 7.25 -17.19
CA LEU A 97 13.27 7.37 -18.56
C LEU A 97 12.57 8.48 -19.35
N ASN A 98 11.25 8.63 -19.17
CA ASN A 98 10.49 9.70 -19.85
C ASN A 98 10.82 11.09 -19.28
N ALA A 99 11.12 11.18 -17.97
CA ALA A 99 11.61 12.41 -17.34
C ALA A 99 13.01 12.82 -17.86
N ALA A 100 13.88 11.87 -18.22
CA ALA A 100 15.19 12.14 -18.82
C ALA A 100 15.12 12.64 -20.28
N GLY A 101 14.02 12.36 -20.99
CA GLY A 101 13.81 12.74 -22.38
C GLY A 101 13.28 14.16 -22.60
N LYS A 102 12.69 14.79 -21.57
CA LYS A 102 12.14 16.15 -21.67
C LYS A 102 13.15 17.17 -21.14
N LYS A 103 14.21 17.42 -21.93
CA LYS A 103 14.87 18.74 -21.89
C LYS A 103 13.88 19.74 -22.52
N TYR A 104 13.71 20.87 -21.84
CA TYR A 104 12.86 22.02 -22.22
C TYR A 104 12.55 22.14 -23.71
#